data_AF-A0A929E537-F1
#
_entry.id   AF-A0A929E537-F1
#
_cell.length_a   1.000
_cell.length_b   1.000
_cell.length_c   1.000
_cell.angle_alpha   90.00
_cell.angle_beta   90.00
_cell.angle_gamma   90.00
#
_symmetry.space_group_name_H-M   'P 1'
#
loop_
_entity.id
_entity.type
_entity.pdbx_description
1 polymer ?
#
loop_
_entity_poly.entity_id
_entity_poly.type
_entity_poly.pdbx_seq_one_letter_code
_entity_poly.pdbx_strand_id
1 'polypeptide(L)'
;MVATKKRKSDTSIKESLFQEFYRFSFFKAVGLLESFFSDRKPLGQTLEPGEEPVRFSVKPGLSFPPSDISDLQRSNDGGPVNMEVTFMGLIGPSAVLPYWYNELVMERLRRKDTSL
;
A
#
# COMPACT_ATOMS: atom_id res chain seq x y z
N MET A 1 -3.79 27.78 -26.14
CA MET A 1 -3.56 26.34 -25.92
C MET A 1 -4.52 25.84 -24.85
N VAL A 2 -5.13 24.67 -25.08
CA VAL A 2 -6.38 24.20 -24.47
C VAL A 2 -6.19 23.75 -23.01
N ALA A 3 -6.91 24.35 -22.07
CA ALA A 3 -7.06 23.86 -20.70
C ALA A 3 -7.90 22.56 -20.73
N THR A 4 -7.23 21.41 -20.63
CA THR A 4 -7.85 20.11 -20.86
C THR A 4 -8.68 19.63 -19.65
N LYS A 5 -9.63 18.76 -19.95
CA LYS A 5 -10.71 18.13 -19.16
C LYS A 5 -10.24 17.25 -17.96
N LYS A 6 -9.13 17.61 -17.30
CA LYS A 6 -8.37 16.78 -16.34
C LYS A 6 -9.08 16.59 -14.99
N ARG A 7 -9.86 17.58 -14.53
CA ARG A 7 -10.42 17.58 -13.16
C ARG A 7 -11.55 16.57 -12.91
N LYS A 8 -12.32 16.20 -13.93
CA LYS A 8 -13.39 15.17 -13.79
C LYS A 8 -12.84 13.75 -13.90
N SER A 9 -11.82 13.55 -14.73
CA SER A 9 -11.19 12.25 -14.92
C SER A 9 -10.41 11.83 -13.67
N ASP A 10 -9.65 12.75 -13.05
CA ASP A 10 -8.91 12.44 -11.82
C ASP A 10 -9.84 12.03 -10.66
N THR A 11 -10.98 12.71 -10.47
CA THR A 11 -11.98 12.32 -9.46
C THR A 11 -12.56 10.94 -9.75
N SER A 12 -12.89 10.65 -11.01
CA SER A 12 -13.42 9.35 -11.43
C SER A 12 -12.41 8.21 -11.25
N ILE A 13 -11.12 8.45 -11.54
CA ILE A 13 -10.05 7.46 -11.32
C ILE A 13 -9.83 7.27 -9.82
N LYS A 14 -9.84 8.34 -9.02
CA LYS A 14 -9.72 8.26 -7.57
C LYS A 14 -10.83 7.42 -6.96
N GLU A 15 -12.09 7.64 -7.36
CA GLU A 15 -13.23 6.82 -6.91
C GLU A 15 -13.08 5.36 -7.35
N SER A 16 -12.72 5.13 -8.62
CA SER A 16 -12.50 3.78 -9.15
C SER A 16 -11.38 3.04 -8.41
N LEU A 17 -10.31 3.73 -8.00
CA LEU A 17 -9.22 3.13 -7.24
C LEU A 17 -9.70 2.61 -5.88
N PHE A 18 -10.53 3.36 -5.16
CA PHE A 18 -11.03 2.93 -3.84
C PHE A 18 -12.15 1.88 -3.94
N GLN A 19 -12.92 1.85 -5.02
CA GLN A 19 -14.01 0.87 -5.22
C GLN A 19 -13.53 -0.43 -5.88
N GLU A 20 -12.56 -0.33 -6.79
CA GLU A 20 -12.10 -1.42 -7.64
C GLU A 20 -10.58 -1.59 -7.57
N PHE A 21 -9.98 -1.41 -6.38
CA PHE A 21 -8.53 -1.50 -6.14
C PHE A 21 -7.90 -2.77 -6.72
N TYR A 22 -8.63 -3.89 -6.70
CA TYR A 22 -8.20 -5.20 -7.21
C TYR A 22 -7.91 -5.22 -8.72
N ARG A 23 -8.35 -4.20 -9.47
CA ARG A 23 -8.07 -4.05 -10.91
C ARG A 23 -6.76 -3.34 -11.19
N PHE A 24 -6.14 -2.74 -10.18
CA PHE A 24 -4.90 -1.99 -10.31
C PHE A 24 -3.72 -2.83 -9.84
N SER A 25 -2.63 -2.83 -10.62
CA SER A 25 -1.34 -3.32 -10.16
C SER A 25 -0.81 -2.43 -9.03
N PHE A 26 -0.08 -3.00 -8.07
CA PHE A 26 0.49 -2.28 -6.94
C PHE A 26 1.18 -0.95 -7.31
N PHE A 27 2.17 -0.99 -8.21
CA PHE A 27 2.96 0.20 -8.55
C PHE A 27 2.12 1.32 -9.18
N LYS A 28 1.08 0.96 -9.96
CA LYS A 28 0.16 1.96 -10.53
C LYS A 28 -0.72 2.58 -9.46
N ALA A 29 -1.24 1.77 -8.53
CA ALA A 29 -2.04 2.28 -7.41
C ALA A 29 -1.22 3.23 -6.53
N VAL A 30 0.04 2.88 -6.25
CA VAL A 30 0.97 3.73 -5.51
C VAL A 30 1.21 5.06 -6.21
N GLY A 31 1.57 5.06 -7.50
CA GLY A 31 1.81 6.30 -8.24
C GLY A 31 0.56 7.19 -8.35
N LEU A 32 -0.64 6.59 -8.43
CA LEU A 32 -1.90 7.33 -8.37
C LEU A 32 -2.12 7.97 -7.01
N LEU A 33 -1.82 7.27 -5.91
CA LEU A 33 -1.93 7.81 -4.56
C LEU A 33 -0.94 8.95 -4.34
N GLU A 34 0.31 8.82 -4.77
CA GLU A 34 1.29 9.93 -4.73
C GLU A 34 0.80 11.14 -5.54
N SER A 35 0.17 10.92 -6.69
CA SER A 35 -0.41 12.00 -7.49
C SER A 35 -1.64 12.65 -6.85
N PHE A 36 -2.46 11.90 -6.11
CA PHE A 36 -3.66 12.43 -5.47
C PHE A 36 -3.40 13.14 -4.14
N PHE A 37 -2.29 12.82 -3.49
CA PHE A 37 -1.83 13.39 -2.23
C PHE A 37 -0.48 14.09 -2.45
N SER A 38 -0.44 15.00 -3.41
CA SER A 38 0.76 15.76 -3.79
C SER A 38 1.28 16.69 -2.68
N ASP A 39 0.46 16.91 -1.64
CA ASP A 39 0.78 17.64 -0.42
C ASP A 39 1.60 16.81 0.58
N ARG A 40 1.69 15.50 0.39
CA ARG A 40 2.45 14.56 1.22
C ARG A 40 3.80 14.24 0.58
N LYS A 41 4.76 13.79 1.40
CA LYS A 41 6.09 13.40 0.90
C LYS A 41 5.99 12.06 0.16
N PRO A 42 6.63 11.90 -1.01
CA PRO A 42 6.62 10.63 -1.73
C PRO A 42 7.18 9.49 -0.89
N LEU A 43 6.77 8.26 -1.22
CA LEU A 43 7.21 7.07 -0.48
C LEU A 43 8.72 6.91 -0.52
N GLY A 44 9.31 6.59 0.63
CA GLY A 44 10.75 6.35 0.76
C GLY A 44 11.63 7.61 0.69
N GLN A 45 11.03 8.80 0.71
CA GLN A 45 11.75 10.08 0.73
C GLN A 45 11.74 10.77 2.10
N THR A 46 11.12 10.16 3.11
CA THR A 46 11.08 10.66 4.50
C THR A 46 11.39 9.53 5.48
N LEU A 47 11.85 9.92 6.67
CA LEU A 47 12.04 9.01 7.81
C LEU A 47 10.78 8.91 8.67
N GLU A 48 9.75 9.71 8.38
CA GLU A 48 8.50 9.76 9.13
C GLU A 48 7.35 9.13 8.31
N PRO A 49 6.93 7.89 8.61
CA PRO A 49 5.88 7.19 7.85
C PRO A 49 4.49 7.87 7.90
N GLY A 50 4.29 8.84 8.79
CA GLY A 50 3.05 9.62 8.87
C GLY A 50 2.92 10.68 7.79
N GLU A 51 4.05 11.15 7.24
CA GLU A 51 4.12 12.18 6.21
C GLU A 51 3.96 11.62 4.79
N GLU A 52 3.98 10.30 4.64
CA GLU A 52 3.80 9.60 3.37
C GLU A 52 2.30 9.48 3.00
N PRO A 53 1.96 9.32 1.71
CA PRO A 53 0.57 9.20 1.27
C PRO A 53 -0.07 7.84 1.59
N VAL A 54 0.73 6.80 1.79
CA VAL A 54 0.26 5.42 1.91
C VAL A 54 0.98 4.71 3.06
N ARG A 55 0.23 3.92 3.82
CA ARG A 55 0.73 2.99 4.83
C ARG A 55 0.43 1.58 4.36
N PHE A 56 1.46 0.74 4.27
CA PHE A 56 1.32 -0.64 3.81
C PHE A 56 1.08 -1.60 4.98
N SER A 57 0.17 -2.54 4.77
CA SER A 57 -0.02 -3.73 5.61
C SER A 57 -0.04 -4.98 4.74
N VAL A 58 0.20 -6.13 5.36
CA VAL A 58 0.26 -7.41 4.64
C VAL A 58 -0.84 -8.31 5.13
N LYS A 59 -1.62 -8.87 4.21
CA LYS A 59 -2.59 -9.92 4.53
C LYS A 59 -1.87 -11.26 4.71
N PRO A 60 -1.82 -11.85 5.91
CA PRO A 60 -1.19 -13.16 6.11
C PRO A 60 -2.02 -14.25 5.42
N GLY A 61 -1.41 -15.01 4.51
CA GLY A 61 -2.08 -16.10 3.81
C GLY A 61 -1.15 -16.89 2.89
N LEU A 62 -1.43 -18.19 2.72
CA LEU A 62 -0.70 -19.11 1.84
C LEU A 62 -1.41 -19.32 0.48
N SER A 63 -2.52 -18.61 0.25
CA SER A 63 -3.31 -18.71 -0.97
C SER A 63 -2.78 -17.77 -2.05
N PHE A 64 -2.83 -18.19 -3.32
CA PHE A 64 -2.58 -17.31 -4.46
C PHE A 64 -3.69 -16.25 -4.54
N PRO A 65 -3.39 -14.98 -4.27
CA PRO A 65 -4.38 -13.92 -4.25
C PRO A 65 -4.81 -13.56 -5.69
N PRO A 66 -6.07 -13.14 -5.90
CA PRO A 66 -6.55 -12.74 -7.21
C PRO A 66 -6.01 -11.38 -7.68
N SER A 67 -5.45 -10.58 -6.76
CA SER A 67 -4.90 -9.25 -7.01
C SER A 67 -3.78 -8.92 -6.02
N ASP A 68 -2.93 -7.97 -6.41
CA ASP A 68 -1.83 -7.44 -5.62
C ASP A 68 -2.32 -6.76 -4.32
N ILE A 69 -3.46 -6.08 -4.39
CA ILE A 69 -4.07 -5.32 -3.30
C ILE A 69 -5.27 -6.10 -2.80
N SER A 70 -5.32 -6.42 -1.51
CA SER A 70 -6.47 -7.07 -0.86
C SER A 70 -7.43 -6.09 -0.20
N ASP A 71 -6.94 -4.92 0.22
CA ASP A 71 -7.78 -3.87 0.80
C ASP A 71 -7.15 -2.48 0.60
N LEU A 72 -7.99 -1.45 0.50
CA LEU A 72 -7.56 -0.07 0.35
C LEU A 72 -8.53 0.88 1.07
N GLN A 73 -8.10 1.44 2.20
CA GLN A 73 -8.94 2.25 3.07
C GLN A 73 -8.36 3.65 3.30
N ARG A 74 -9.23 4.67 3.25
CA ARG A 74 -8.86 6.02 3.67
C ARG A 74 -8.78 6.08 5.19
N SER A 75 -7.79 6.80 5.72
CA SER A 75 -7.77 7.14 7.13
C SER A 75 -8.89 8.14 7.44
N ASN A 76 -9.59 7.93 8.56
CA ASN A 76 -10.64 8.83 9.04
C ASN A 76 -10.08 10.19 9.49
N ASP A 77 -8.83 10.22 9.94
CA ASP A 77 -8.19 11.40 10.52
C ASP A 77 -7.38 12.21 9.50
N GLY A 78 -7.63 11.99 8.20
CA GLY A 78 -6.86 12.59 7.12
C GLY A 78 -5.41 12.10 7.03
N GLY A 79 -5.09 11.01 7.75
CA GLY A 79 -3.80 10.30 7.73
C GLY A 79 -3.52 9.57 6.40
N PRO A 80 -2.41 8.82 6.32
CA PRO A 80 -2.07 8.03 5.13
C PRO A 80 -3.18 7.02 4.79
N VAL A 81 -3.32 6.72 3.51
CA VAL A 81 -4.20 5.65 3.03
C VAL A 81 -3.63 4.30 3.45
N ASN A 82 -4.43 3.45 4.08
CA ASN A 82 -4.03 2.09 4.44
C ASN A 82 -4.21 1.18 3.21
N MET A 83 -3.14 0.59 2.73
CA MET A 83 -3.14 -0.37 1.61
C MET A 83 -2.70 -1.73 2.13
N GLU A 84 -3.62 -2.70 2.12
CA GLU A 84 -3.29 -4.08 2.40
C GLU A 84 -2.90 -4.79 1.11
N VAL A 85 -1.72 -5.37 1.09
CA VAL A 85 -1.18 -6.11 -0.05
C VAL A 85 -1.03 -7.59 0.26
N THR A 86 -1.08 -8.39 -0.79
CA THR A 86 -1.10 -9.86 -0.70
C THR A 86 0.24 -10.50 -1.03
N PHE A 87 1.14 -9.74 -1.67
CA PHE A 87 2.42 -10.23 -2.19
C PHE A 87 3.63 -9.68 -1.43
N MET A 88 3.46 -8.71 -0.52
CA MET A 88 4.48 -8.37 0.50
C MET A 88 4.47 -9.38 1.64
N GLY A 89 4.25 -10.66 1.32
CA GLY A 89 4.55 -11.74 2.23
C GLY A 89 6.03 -11.70 2.54
N LEU A 90 6.35 -11.24 3.76
CA LEU A 90 7.54 -11.63 4.50
C LEU A 90 7.74 -13.16 4.53
N ILE A 91 6.71 -13.90 4.12
CA ILE A 91 6.64 -15.35 4.06
C ILE A 91 5.93 -15.69 2.74
N GLY A 92 6.69 -16.24 1.78
CA GLY A 92 6.19 -16.66 0.48
C GLY A 92 7.34 -16.92 -0.51
N PRO A 93 7.13 -17.74 -1.56
CA PRO A 93 8.20 -18.15 -2.49
C PRO A 93 8.79 -17.00 -3.34
N SER A 94 8.22 -15.79 -3.26
CA SER A 94 8.66 -14.60 -4.00
C SER A 94 9.14 -13.45 -3.09
N ALA A 95 9.44 -13.72 -1.81
CA ALA A 95 9.92 -12.70 -0.88
C ALA A 95 11.28 -12.10 -1.34
N VAL A 96 11.38 -10.76 -1.36
CA VAL A 96 12.55 -10.01 -1.86
C VAL A 96 13.43 -9.45 -0.73
N LEU A 97 13.30 -9.96 0.49
CA LEU A 97 14.05 -9.47 1.65
C LEU A 97 15.47 -10.05 1.71
N PRO A 98 16.53 -9.24 1.91
CA PRO A 98 17.88 -9.73 2.19
C PRO A 98 17.88 -10.69 3.39
N TYR A 99 18.59 -11.81 3.24
CA TYR A 99 18.60 -13.01 4.09
C TYR A 99 18.60 -12.78 5.62
N TRP A 100 19.21 -11.70 6.10
CA TRP A 100 19.44 -11.42 7.53
C TRP A 100 18.20 -10.99 8.33
N TYR A 101 17.11 -10.58 7.67
CA TYR A 101 15.91 -10.12 8.37
C TYR A 101 14.88 -11.23 8.65
N ASN A 102 14.99 -12.39 7.98
CA ASN A 102 14.05 -13.50 8.12
C ASN A 102 14.09 -14.17 9.51
N GLU A 103 15.28 -14.27 10.10
CA GLU A 103 15.48 -14.80 11.46
C GLU A 103 14.68 -13.99 12.51
N LEU A 104 14.72 -12.66 12.42
CA LEU A 104 14.12 -11.76 13.42
C LEU A 104 12.60 -11.83 13.45
N VAL A 105 11.95 -12.06 12.31
CA VAL A 105 10.48 -12.08 12.24
C VAL A 105 9.93 -13.46 12.61
N MET A 106 10.63 -14.53 12.24
CA MET A 106 10.29 -15.88 12.68
C MET A 106 10.42 -16.03 14.20
N GLU A 107 11.41 -15.38 14.83
CA GLU A 107 11.54 -15.39 16.29
C GLU A 107 10.37 -14.66 17.00
N ARG A 108 9.85 -13.58 16.40
CA ARG A 108 8.79 -12.75 17.00
C ARG A 108 7.38 -13.32 16.82
N LEU A 109 7.07 -13.89 15.65
CA LEU A 109 5.80 -14.59 15.42
C LEU A 109 5.66 -15.81 16.35
N ARG A 110 6.78 -16.47 16.69
CA ARG A 110 6.80 -17.59 17.64
C ARG A 110 6.48 -17.17 19.09
N ARG A 111 6.60 -15.87 19.42
CA ARG A 111 6.34 -15.34 20.78
C ARG A 111 4.91 -14.84 21.00
N LYS A 112 4.03 -14.83 19.99
CA LYS A 112 2.63 -14.34 20.10
C LYS A 112 2.48 -12.94 20.72
N ASP A 113 3.51 -12.09 20.63
CA ASP A 113 3.40 -10.70 21.07
C ASP A 113 2.82 -9.84 19.94
N THR A 114 1.48 -9.71 19.96
CA THR A 114 0.75 -8.65 19.24
C THR A 114 0.57 -7.44 20.14
N SER A 115 1.65 -6.91 20.71
CA SER A 115 1.63 -5.58 21.31
C SER A 115 2.78 -4.77 20.74
N LEU A 116 2.40 -3.70 20.05
CA LEU A 116 3.24 -2.52 19.85
C LEU A 116 3.53 -1.85 21.19
#